data_AF-A0A5C0UJ20-F1
#
_entry.id   AF-A0A5C0UJ20-F1
#
_cell.length_a   1.000
_cell.length_b   1.000
_cell.length_c   1.000
_cell.angle_alpha   90.00
_cell.angle_beta   90.00
_cell.angle_gamma   90.00
#
_symmetry.space_group_name_H-M   'P 1'
#
loop_
_entity.id
_entity.type
_entity.pdbx_description
1 polymer ?
#
loop_
_entity_poly.entity_id
_entity_poly.type
_entity_poly.pdbx_seq_one_letter_code
_entity_poly.pdbx_strand_id
1 'polypeptide(L)'
;MPKEDFVECLGDVVTVLPCGKFKVEIELRDLNSKAPEDAKHTVIAHSAGRIKQNRIRIIMGDKVTVVITKYDLAKGRIIKIHKKKKVPFVQ
;
A
#
# COMPACT_ATOMS: atom_id res chain seq x y z
N MET A 1 0.52 -7.39 -26.85
CA MET A 1 0.53 -7.64 -25.38
C MET A 1 -0.18 -6.47 -24.72
N PRO A 2 -1.36 -6.70 -24.11
CA PRO A 2 -2.09 -5.64 -23.42
C PRO A 2 -1.26 -5.17 -22.22
N LYS A 3 -1.00 -3.87 -22.15
CA LYS A 3 -0.33 -3.24 -21.02
C LYS A 3 -1.29 -3.35 -19.84
N GLU A 4 -1.01 -4.23 -18.89
CA GLU A 4 -1.76 -4.24 -17.62
C GLU A 4 -1.60 -2.87 -16.96
N ASP A 5 -2.69 -2.10 -16.95
CA ASP A 5 -2.77 -0.79 -16.33
C ASP A 5 -2.76 -0.95 -14.79
N PHE A 6 -1.56 -0.99 -14.23
CA PHE A 6 -1.33 -0.92 -12.80
C PHE A 6 -1.45 0.54 -12.30
N VAL A 7 -2.11 0.72 -11.17
CA VAL A 7 -2.21 2.00 -10.46
C VAL A 7 -1.35 1.91 -9.20
N GLU A 8 -0.46 2.87 -9.03
CA GLU A 8 0.38 3.00 -7.83
C GLU A 8 -0.31 3.92 -6.84
N CYS A 9 -0.65 3.39 -5.66
CA CYS A 9 -1.31 4.12 -4.59
C CYS A 9 -0.43 4.20 -3.35
N LEU A 10 -0.53 5.32 -2.65
CA LEU A 10 0.07 5.48 -1.33
C LEU A 10 -0.94 5.06 -0.26
N GLY A 11 -0.45 4.37 0.77
CA GLY A 11 -1.26 3.98 1.90
C GLY A 11 -0.46 3.72 3.15
N ASP A 12 -1.18 3.58 4.26
CA ASP A 12 -0.63 3.31 5.58
C ASP A 12 -1.03 1.89 6.01
N VAL A 13 -0.09 1.14 6.57
CA VAL A 13 -0.35 -0.23 7.05
C VAL A 13 -1.14 -0.17 8.35
N VAL A 14 -2.39 -0.60 8.33
CA VAL A 14 -3.27 -0.60 9.52
C VAL A 14 -3.13 -1.88 10.34
N THR A 15 -2.94 -3.04 9.71
CA THR A 15 -2.83 -4.31 10.46
C THR A 15 -2.03 -5.33 9.67
N VAL A 16 -1.26 -6.14 10.37
CA VAL A 16 -0.58 -7.31 9.82
C VAL A 16 -1.47 -8.55 9.99
N LEU A 17 -1.76 -9.26 8.90
CA LEU A 17 -2.55 -10.49 8.93
C LEU A 17 -1.65 -11.73 8.93
N PRO A 18 -2.14 -12.86 9.47
CA PRO A 18 -1.49 -14.15 9.28
C PRO A 18 -1.38 -14.50 7.78
N CYS A 19 -0.38 -15.32 7.42
CA CYS A 19 0.02 -15.64 6.05
C CYS A 19 0.76 -14.53 5.27
N GLY A 20 1.28 -13.49 5.92
CA GLY A 20 2.07 -12.46 5.25
C GLY A 20 1.24 -11.54 4.36
N LYS A 21 -0.03 -11.37 4.71
CA LYS A 21 -0.94 -10.37 4.15
C LYS A 21 -0.92 -9.13 5.04
N PHE A 22 -1.13 -7.98 4.43
CA PHE A 22 -1.13 -6.69 5.12
C PHE A 22 -2.40 -5.96 4.77
N LYS A 23 -3.08 -5.44 5.79
CA LYS A 23 -4.22 -4.55 5.64
C LYS A 23 -3.67 -3.14 5.48
N VAL A 24 -3.81 -2.58 4.28
CA VAL A 24 -3.34 -1.24 3.95
C VAL A 24 -4.56 -0.38 3.69
N GLU A 25 -4.63 0.76 4.37
CA GLU A 25 -5.63 1.78 4.07
C GLU A 25 -5.03 2.72 3.02
N ILE A 26 -5.69 2.83 1.88
CA ILE A 26 -5.30 3.73 0.80
C ILE A 26 -6.34 4.83 0.65
N GLU A 27 -5.85 6.03 0.37
CA GLU A 27 -6.68 7.18 -0.01
C GLU A 27 -6.72 7.21 -1.54
N LEU A 28 -7.74 6.61 -2.14
CA LEU A 28 -7.96 6.66 -3.58
C LEU A 28 -8.58 8.02 -3.93
N ARG A 29 -7.73 8.96 -4.37
CA ARG A 29 -8.16 10.31 -4.74
C ARG A 29 -8.70 10.39 -6.17
N ASP A 30 -8.39 9.42 -7.01
CA ASP A 30 -8.68 9.48 -8.44
C ASP A 30 -9.15 8.12 -8.96
N LEU A 31 -10.44 8.03 -9.30
CA LEU A 31 -10.95 7.68 -10.64
C LEU A 31 -12.41 7.18 -10.56
N ASN A 32 -13.26 7.91 -11.28
CA ASN A 32 -14.69 7.72 -11.52
C ASN A 32 -15.62 8.31 -10.45
N SER A 33 -16.11 9.50 -10.79
CA SER A 33 -17.45 10.02 -10.51
C SER A 33 -18.39 9.00 -9.87
N LYS A 34 -18.88 9.35 -8.67
CA LYS A 34 -19.97 8.71 -7.90
C LYS A 34 -19.55 7.70 -6.82
N ALA A 35 -18.65 8.11 -5.93
CA ALA A 35 -18.62 7.60 -4.55
C ALA A 35 -18.18 8.75 -3.62
N PRO A 36 -18.75 8.84 -2.39
CA PRO A 36 -18.53 9.97 -1.48
C PRO A 36 -17.04 10.17 -1.17
N GLU A 37 -16.65 11.44 -1.12
CA GLU A 37 -15.27 11.99 -1.09
C GLU A 37 -14.38 11.57 0.09
N ASP A 38 -14.81 10.61 0.91
CA ASP A 38 -14.16 10.24 2.18
C ASP A 38 -13.99 8.71 2.39
N ALA A 39 -14.15 7.90 1.34
CA ALA A 39 -14.07 6.45 1.47
C ALA A 39 -12.62 5.94 1.54
N LYS A 40 -12.09 5.83 2.75
CA LYS A 40 -10.87 5.05 3.05
C LYS A 40 -11.03 3.62 2.54
N HIS A 41 -10.30 3.27 1.48
CA HIS A 41 -10.38 1.92 0.92
C HIS A 41 -9.38 1.02 1.61
N THR A 42 -9.86 -0.11 2.13
CA THR A 42 -9.00 -1.11 2.73
C THR A 42 -8.59 -2.14 1.68
N VAL A 43 -7.29 -2.31 1.49
CA VAL A 43 -6.70 -3.26 0.55
C VAL A 43 -5.95 -4.34 1.29
N ILE A 44 -6.14 -5.58 0.84
CA ILE A 44 -5.32 -6.71 1.28
C ILE A 44 -4.14 -6.82 0.33
N ALA A 45 -2.97 -6.42 0.81
CA ALA A 45 -1.75 -6.43 0.03
C ALA A 45 -0.79 -7.53 0.49
N HIS A 46 -0.06 -8.12 -0.46
CA HIS A 46 1.05 -9.02 -0.17
C HIS A 46 2.38 -8.33 -0.46
N SER A 47 3.43 -8.72 0.27
CA SER A 47 4.77 -8.19 0.05
C SER A 47 5.32 -8.67 -1.30
N ALA A 48 5.87 -7.77 -2.12
CA ALA A 48 6.61 -8.20 -3.31
C ALA A 48 7.84 -9.03 -2.93
N GLY A 49 8.24 -9.95 -3.82
CA GLY A 49 9.46 -10.77 -3.62
C GLY A 49 10.72 -9.93 -3.32
N ARG A 50 10.80 -8.71 -3.88
CA ARG A 50 11.89 -7.77 -3.63
C ARG A 50 11.99 -7.36 -2.15
N ILE A 51 10.88 -7.22 -1.45
CA ILE A 51 10.84 -6.93 -0.01
C ILE A 51 11.41 -8.10 0.80
N LYS A 52 11.05 -9.33 0.42
CA LYS A 52 11.53 -10.56 1.05
C LYS A 52 13.03 -10.77 0.83
N GLN A 53 13.53 -10.50 -0.38
CA GLN A 53 14.96 -10.54 -0.71
C GLN A 53 15.75 -9.51 0.09
N ASN A 54 15.23 -8.29 0.21
CA ASN A 54 15.90 -7.20 0.90
C ASN A 54 15.73 -7.24 2.44
N ARG A 55 15.16 -8.35 2.96
CA ARG A 55 14.89 -8.62 4.38
C ARG A 55 14.16 -7.48 5.10
N ILE A 56 13.30 -6.75 4.40
CA ILE A 56 12.58 -5.62 5.00
C ILE A 56 11.37 -6.16 5.76
N ARG A 57 11.28 -5.84 7.06
CA ARG A 57 10.10 -6.12 7.88
C ARG A 57 9.13 -4.95 7.75
N ILE A 58 7.88 -5.27 7.43
CA ILE A 58 6.77 -4.31 7.41
C ILE A 58 6.09 -4.39 8.78
N ILE A 59 5.93 -3.25 9.43
CA ILE A 59 5.19 -3.14 10.68
C ILE A 59 3.93 -2.29 10.48
N MET A 60 3.03 -2.33 11.46
CA MET A 60 1.86 -1.45 11.49
C MET A 60 2.32 0.01 11.62
N GLY A 61 1.72 0.91 10.84
CA GLY A 61 2.05 2.33 10.79
C GLY A 61 3.17 2.70 9.81
N ASP A 62 3.72 1.75 9.06
CA ASP A 62 4.60 2.06 7.94
C ASP A 62 3.82 2.65 6.76
N LYS A 63 4.40 3.66 6.12
CA LYS A 63 3.92 4.18 4.84
C LYS A 63 4.43 3.30 3.71
N VAL A 64 3.52 2.79 2.89
CA VAL A 64 3.84 1.86 1.81
C VAL A 64 3.24 2.32 0.49
N THR A 65 3.92 1.97 -0.60
CA THR A 65 3.37 2.08 -1.95
C THR A 65 2.84 0.73 -2.37
N VAL A 66 1.56 0.71 -2.72
CA VAL A 66 0.84 -0.48 -3.16
C VAL A 66 0.46 -0.31 -4.62
N VAL A 67 0.73 -1.34 -5.40
CA VAL A 67 0.30 -1.42 -6.80
C VAL A 67 -0.96 -2.28 -6.86
N ILE A 68 -1.97 -1.75 -7.52
CA ILE A 68 -3.31 -2.34 -7.63
C ILE A 68 -3.70 -2.32 -9.10
N THR A 69 -4.46 -3.31 -9.56
CA THR A 69 -4.98 -3.31 -10.92
C THR A 69 -6.29 -2.53 -10.95
N LYS A 70 -6.56 -1.76 -12.02
CA LYS A 70 -7.84 -1.03 -12.21
C LYS A 70 -9.09 -1.91 -12.05
N TYR A 71 -8.96 -3.22 -12.20
CA TYR A 71 -10.07 -4.18 -12.11
C TYR A 71 -10.34 -4.73 -10.70
N ASP A 72 -9.33 -4.78 -9.81
CA ASP A 72 -9.47 -5.38 -8.47
C ASP A 72 -8.84 -4.42 -7.45
N LEU A 73 -9.68 -3.51 -6.92
CA LEU A 73 -9.27 -2.50 -5.95
C LEU A 73 -9.00 -3.08 -4.55
N ALA A 74 -9.47 -4.30 -4.28
CA ALA A 74 -9.37 -4.94 -2.97
C ALA A 74 -8.04 -5.68 -2.74
N LYS A 75 -7.32 -6.02 -3.82
CA LYS A 75 -6.04 -6.72 -3.78
C LYS A 75 -4.91 -5.84 -4.27
N GLY A 76 -3.82 -5.82 -3.52
CA GLY A 76 -2.64 -5.03 -3.87
C GLY A 76 -1.34 -5.78 -3.72
N ARG A 77 -0.28 -5.17 -4.25
CA ARG A 77 1.10 -5.64 -4.09
C ARG A 77 1.97 -4.52 -3.55
N ILE A 78 2.63 -4.75 -2.42
CA ILE A 78 3.51 -3.74 -1.80
C ILE A 78 4.85 -3.74 -2.54
N ILE A 79 5.18 -2.61 -3.18
CA ILE A 79 6.43 -2.46 -3.94
C ILE A 79 7.53 -1.75 -3.14
N LYS A 80 7.16 -0.78 -2.30
CA LYS A 80 8.09 0.12 -1.64
C LYS A 80 7.59 0.52 -0.26
N ILE A 81 8.52 0.71 0.66
CA ILE A 81 8.25 1.15 2.03
C ILE A 81 8.99 2.47 2.22
N HIS A 82 8.30 3.49 2.72
CA HIS A 82 8.85 4.82 2.97
C HIS A 82 9.34 4.90 4.41
N LYS A 83 10.66 4.88 4.60
CA LYS A 83 11.24 5.14 5.93
C LYS A 83 10.98 6.60 6.30
N LYS A 84 10.34 6.84 7.46
CA LYS A 84 10.28 8.19 8.05
C LYS A 84 11.71 8.65 8.30
N LYS A 85 12.08 9.83 7.77
CA LYS A 85 13.35 10.47 8.14
C LYS A 85 13.31 10.68 9.66
N LYS A 86 14.30 10.16 10.39
CA LYS A 86 14.48 10.52 11.79
C LYS A 86 14.69 12.04 11.79
N VAL A 87 13.71 12.80 12.27
CA VAL A 87 13.95 14.20 12.55
C VAL A 87 15.06 14.24 13.60
N PRO A 88 16.17 14.97 13.37
CA PRO A 88 17.12 15.18 14.44
C PRO A 88 16.36 15.87 15.56
N PHE A 89 16.32 15.23 16.72
CA PHE A 89 15.76 15.83 17.91
C PHE A 89 16.66 17.02 18.23
N VAL A 90 16.20 18.22 17.87
CA VAL A 90 16.87 19.48 18.25
C VAL A 90 16.64 19.62 19.75
N GLN A 91 17.75 19.68 20.47
CA GLN A 91 17.86 19.65 21.93
C GLN A 91 17.54 21.02 22.54
#